data_AF-A0A7X9HYL0-F1
#
_entry.id   AF-A0A7X9HYL0-F1
#
_cell.length_a   1.000
_cell.length_b   1.000
_cell.length_c   1.000
_cell.angle_alpha   90.00
_cell.angle_beta   90.00
_cell.angle_gamma   90.00
#
_symmetry.space_group_name_H-M   'P 1'
#
loop_
_entity.id
_entity.type
_entity.pdbx_description
1 polymer ?
#
loop_
_entity_poly.entity_id
_entity_poly.type
_entity_poly.pdbx_seq_one_letter_code
_entity_poly.pdbx_strand_id
1 'polypeptide(L)'
;MFQKPFLEEIESNLKKIKGNFKESYLETDDHFCFYYNKEWKGFEHHLTGMGLRIERNHSTIFKKKQSKDLNKIVHFVKYFDDKESLKNKDLIEKKFAPVSKNLVYSNEELDKHFDEMESLIQKKEEFKTFSPFITITRKNVAVINNEGVLTNEERNFSSLYIKVEEKSSSPAAESRILWGNTDFSEIKRLFKEALEESCRLSRFRKSASNKISGEMPVVFSSRASGFLINETISHFFESDLEKKTNFSHFLGEKIAPETITIFDNGPLNGFAQNDDEGFEPLRGVVMIEKGRVANLLTNRKSAKALSLKRTGNGRRWNFRCQPIVGVWNISLMHSKYDEMELIENVDFGLYVKRLEDGYLSIRKGKFSFPVTEAYIIRNGKIGESVKDIEIKGETPHFLNEIEMIGSKAETFGGLRKKGEQYYTTFETCPPILVKKLSVATKN
;
A
#
# COMPACT_ATOMS: atom_id res chain seq x y z
N MET A 1 19.68 13.83 4.61
CA MET A 1 19.75 13.22 5.96
C MET A 1 19.95 14.27 7.04
N PHE A 2 19.52 13.99 8.28
CA PHE A 2 19.76 14.89 9.42
C PHE A 2 21.23 14.88 9.85
N GLN A 3 21.76 16.02 10.29
CA GLN A 3 23.15 16.12 10.76
C GLN A 3 23.31 15.48 12.15
N LYS A 4 24.47 14.84 12.38
CA LYS A 4 24.77 14.15 13.64
C LYS A 4 24.62 15.03 14.90
N PRO A 5 25.15 16.28 14.95
CA PRO A 5 25.02 17.12 16.15
C PRO A 5 23.56 17.42 16.53
N PHE A 6 22.70 17.60 15.52
CA PHE A 6 21.26 17.80 15.75
C PHE A 6 20.61 16.56 16.38
N LEU A 7 20.93 15.36 15.89
CA LEU A 7 20.39 14.11 16.44
C LEU A 7 20.87 13.87 17.88
N GLU A 8 22.15 14.13 18.16
CA GLU A 8 22.73 14.02 19.50
C GLU A 8 22.05 14.99 20.49
N GLU A 9 21.72 16.21 20.06
CA GLU A 9 20.98 17.17 20.88
C GLU A 9 19.54 16.72 21.17
N ILE A 10 18.84 16.17 20.17
CA ILE A 10 17.50 15.60 20.36
C ILE A 10 17.56 14.44 21.35
N GLU A 11 18.52 13.51 21.20
CA GLU A 11 18.71 12.38 22.11
C GLU A 11 18.97 12.84 23.55
N SER A 12 19.86 13.82 23.73
CA SER A 12 20.17 14.41 25.04
C SER A 12 18.94 15.02 25.71
N ASN A 13 18.10 15.73 24.95
CA ASN A 13 16.87 16.31 25.48
C ASN A 13 15.80 15.22 25.75
N LEU A 14 15.69 14.20 24.91
CA LEU A 14 14.78 13.07 25.11
C LEU A 14 15.10 12.28 26.39
N LYS A 15 16.38 12.15 26.74
CA LYS A 15 16.83 11.52 28.00
C LYS A 15 16.27 12.22 29.24
N LYS A 16 16.10 13.55 29.20
CA LYS A 16 15.60 14.37 30.33
C LYS A 16 14.10 14.23 30.57
N ILE A 17 13.33 13.79 29.57
CA ILE A 17 11.88 13.59 29.70
C ILE A 17 11.60 12.35 30.56
N LYS A 18 10.58 12.41 31.42
CA LYS A 18 10.11 11.26 32.23
C LYS A 18 9.15 10.36 31.44
N GLY A 19 9.40 9.04 31.46
CA GLY A 19 8.54 8.02 30.87
C GLY A 19 9.25 6.66 30.77
N ASN A 20 8.47 5.57 30.71
CA ASN A 20 8.99 4.20 30.56
C ASN A 20 9.56 4.00 29.16
N PHE A 21 8.90 4.56 28.15
CA PHE A 21 9.35 4.59 26.77
C PHE A 21 9.22 6.01 26.22
N LYS A 22 10.18 6.42 25.39
CA LYS A 22 10.32 7.76 24.83
C LYS A 22 10.91 7.62 23.43
N GLU A 23 10.25 8.19 22.44
CA GLU A 23 10.67 8.15 21.04
C GLU A 23 10.45 9.51 20.39
N SER A 24 11.47 9.94 19.64
CA SER A 24 11.38 11.01 18.65
C SER A 24 11.45 10.41 17.26
N TYR A 25 10.42 10.66 16.45
CA TYR A 25 10.40 10.38 15.02
C TYR A 25 10.52 11.71 14.27
N LEU A 26 11.62 11.90 13.56
CA LEU A 26 11.92 13.09 12.77
C LEU A 26 11.73 12.79 11.30
N GLU A 27 11.14 13.74 10.57
CA GLU A 27 10.86 13.59 9.15
C GLU A 27 11.11 14.90 8.41
N THR A 28 11.86 14.83 7.30
CA THR A 28 11.70 15.74 6.18
C THR A 28 11.01 15.01 5.05
N ASP A 29 10.10 15.67 4.35
CA ASP A 29 9.34 15.14 3.22
C ASP A 29 9.33 16.20 2.12
N ASP A 30 10.13 15.95 1.09
CA ASP A 30 10.20 16.75 -0.13
C ASP A 30 9.38 16.02 -1.20
N HIS A 31 8.17 16.55 -1.47
CA HIS A 31 7.20 15.93 -2.35
C HIS A 31 7.01 16.79 -3.60
N PHE A 32 7.38 16.25 -4.76
CA PHE A 32 7.24 16.88 -6.07
C PHE A 32 6.09 16.23 -6.82
N CYS A 33 5.24 17.05 -7.42
CA CYS A 33 4.10 16.62 -8.22
C CYS A 33 4.19 17.24 -9.61
N PHE A 34 4.05 16.40 -10.63
CA PHE A 34 3.98 16.83 -12.02
C PHE A 34 2.70 16.32 -12.65
N TYR A 35 2.05 17.17 -13.44
CA TYR A 35 0.83 16.79 -14.14
C TYR A 35 0.78 17.42 -15.51
N TYR A 36 0.15 16.74 -16.45
CA TYR A 36 -0.03 17.24 -17.81
C TYR A 36 -1.43 17.83 -17.98
N ASN A 37 -1.49 19.06 -18.47
CA ASN A 37 -2.72 19.71 -18.94
C ASN A 37 -2.39 20.64 -20.10
N LYS A 38 -2.34 20.09 -21.33
CA LYS A 38 -1.81 20.71 -22.56
C LYS A 38 -0.31 21.00 -22.54
N GLU A 39 0.23 21.29 -21.36
CA GLU A 39 1.65 21.41 -21.04
C GLU A 39 1.90 20.75 -19.67
N TRP A 40 3.13 20.31 -19.42
CA TRP A 40 3.54 19.81 -18.11
C TRP A 40 3.64 20.95 -17.09
N LYS A 41 3.13 20.70 -15.89
CA LYS A 41 3.18 21.63 -14.75
C LYS A 41 3.64 20.89 -13.51
N GLY A 42 4.41 21.59 -12.68
CA GLY A 42 4.92 21.08 -11.41
C GLY A 42 4.28 21.78 -10.20
N PHE A 43 4.48 21.21 -9.03
CA PHE A 43 4.56 21.93 -7.76
C PHE A 43 5.33 21.09 -6.75
N GLU A 44 5.90 21.75 -5.74
CA GLU A 44 6.63 21.10 -4.66
C GLU A 44 6.00 21.39 -3.30
N HIS A 45 6.13 20.44 -2.39
CA HIS A 45 5.76 20.58 -1.00
C HIS A 45 6.92 20.12 -0.12
N HIS A 46 7.40 21.02 0.72
CA HIS A 46 8.44 20.73 1.70
C HIS A 46 7.86 20.73 3.10
N LEU A 47 8.07 19.62 3.78
CA LEU A 47 7.60 19.42 5.13
C LEU A 47 8.73 18.95 6.02
N THR A 48 8.88 19.60 7.18
CA THR A 48 9.80 19.15 8.23
C THR A 48 9.05 19.11 9.56
N GLY A 49 9.19 18.02 10.30
CA GLY A 49 8.58 17.91 11.60
C GLY A 49 9.05 16.73 12.43
N MET A 50 8.45 16.64 13.60
CA MET A 50 8.76 15.65 14.61
C MET A 50 7.50 15.16 15.30
N GLY A 51 7.40 13.84 15.48
CA GLY A 51 6.46 13.18 16.38
C GLY A 51 7.20 12.74 17.65
N LEU A 52 6.66 13.10 18.80
CA LEU A 52 7.17 12.71 20.12
C LEU A 52 6.18 11.77 20.78
N ARG A 53 6.61 10.55 21.06
CA ARG A 53 5.82 9.52 21.73
C ARG A 53 6.43 9.20 23.09
N ILE A 54 5.63 9.29 24.15
CA ILE A 54 6.05 8.99 25.53
C ILE A 54 5.03 8.04 26.14
N GLU A 55 5.49 6.89 26.62
CA GLU A 55 4.65 5.95 27.36
C GLU A 55 4.92 6.08 28.86
N ARG A 56 3.84 6.22 29.64
CA ARG A 56 3.87 6.27 31.11
C ARG A 56 2.82 5.31 31.63
N ASN A 57 3.24 4.29 32.38
CA ASN A 57 2.34 3.26 32.88
C ASN A 57 1.50 2.64 31.74
N HIS A 58 0.18 2.85 31.74
CA HIS A 58 -0.77 2.34 30.75
C HIS A 58 -1.23 3.39 29.72
N SER A 59 -0.63 4.59 29.68
CA SER A 59 -0.99 5.66 28.74
C SER A 59 0.15 6.00 27.78
N THR A 60 -0.23 6.44 26.59
CA THR A 60 0.67 6.97 25.56
C THR A 60 0.33 8.44 25.34
N ILE A 61 1.32 9.31 25.54
CA ILE A 61 1.26 10.72 25.16
C ILE A 61 1.92 10.85 23.80
N PHE A 62 1.22 11.50 22.86
CA PHE A 62 1.76 11.79 21.55
C PHE A 62 1.62 13.27 21.25
N LYS A 63 2.74 13.94 20.94
CA LYS A 63 2.76 15.34 20.50
C LYS A 63 3.52 15.45 19.18
N LYS A 64 3.21 16.50 18.41
CA LYS A 64 3.81 16.76 17.10
C LYS A 64 4.24 18.20 16.97
N LYS A 65 5.36 18.45 16.27
CA LYS A 65 5.86 19.78 15.93
C LYS A 65 6.24 19.82 14.46
N GLN A 66 5.63 20.73 13.71
CA GLN A 66 6.05 21.05 12.34
C GLN A 66 6.85 22.35 12.38
N SER A 67 8.05 22.34 11.80
CA SER A 67 8.85 23.56 11.62
C SER A 67 9.95 23.34 10.60
N LYS A 68 10.15 24.32 9.70
CA LYS A 68 11.34 24.38 8.84
C LYS A 68 12.61 24.74 9.61
N ASP A 69 12.47 25.33 10.79
CA ASP A 69 13.58 25.68 11.68
C ASP A 69 13.80 24.55 12.70
N LEU A 70 14.90 23.81 12.53
CA LEU A 70 15.25 22.68 13.39
C LEU A 70 15.45 23.10 14.85
N ASN A 71 15.84 24.35 15.13
CA ASN A 71 15.97 24.84 16.51
C ASN A 71 14.61 24.88 17.23
N LYS A 72 13.52 25.14 16.49
CA LYS A 72 12.16 25.07 17.06
C LYS A 72 11.73 23.64 17.38
N ILE A 73 12.30 22.64 16.71
CA ILE A 73 12.10 21.22 17.02
C ILE A 73 12.90 20.84 18.27
N VAL A 74 14.17 21.24 18.34
CA VAL A 74 15.00 21.07 19.54
C VAL A 74 14.34 21.70 20.77
N HIS A 75 13.92 22.96 20.66
CA HIS A 75 13.21 23.68 21.72
C HIS A 75 11.95 22.93 22.15
N PHE A 76 11.21 22.35 21.20
CA PHE A 76 9.99 21.59 21.50
C PHE A 76 10.27 20.33 22.34
N VAL A 77 11.38 19.62 22.10
CA VAL A 77 11.79 18.48 22.95
C VAL A 77 12.32 18.96 24.30
N LYS A 78 13.20 19.97 24.29
CA LYS A 78 13.88 20.50 25.48
C LYS A 78 12.91 21.01 26.54
N TYR A 79 11.86 21.69 26.11
CA TYR A 79 10.83 22.28 26.97
C TYR A 79 9.51 21.49 26.87
N PHE A 80 9.59 20.19 26.66
CA PHE A 80 8.41 19.33 26.62
C PHE A 80 7.61 19.45 27.92
N ASP A 81 6.35 19.87 27.80
CA ASP A 81 5.36 19.92 28.88
C ASP A 81 4.28 18.85 28.65
N ASP A 82 3.92 18.11 29.69
CA ASP A 82 2.91 17.05 29.65
C ASP A 82 1.49 17.52 30.01
N LYS A 83 1.32 18.78 30.47
CA LYS A 83 0.03 19.33 30.90
C LYS A 83 -1.01 19.49 29.78
N GLU A 84 -0.56 19.56 28.53
CA GLU A 84 -1.45 19.48 27.36
C GLU A 84 -1.43 18.06 26.77
N SER A 85 -2.17 17.13 27.37
CA SER A 85 -2.41 15.82 26.75
C SER A 85 -3.58 15.94 25.76
N LEU A 86 -3.32 15.92 24.46
CA LEU A 86 -4.37 15.77 23.45
C LEU A 86 -5.02 14.38 23.61
N LYS A 87 -6.35 14.32 23.68
CA LYS A 87 -7.07 13.04 23.61
C LYS A 87 -6.95 12.52 22.16
N ASN A 88 -6.92 11.19 21.97
CA ASN A 88 -6.78 10.56 20.63
C ASN A 88 -7.78 11.07 19.57
N LYS A 89 -8.91 11.67 19.96
CA LYS A 89 -9.91 12.24 19.03
C LYS A 89 -9.50 13.57 18.39
N ASP A 90 -8.53 14.30 18.95
CA ASP A 90 -8.16 15.64 18.48
C ASP A 90 -7.07 15.62 17.39
N LEU A 91 -6.66 14.44 16.94
CA LEU A 91 -5.45 14.24 16.14
C LEU A 91 -5.57 14.63 14.66
N ILE A 92 -6.78 14.93 14.15
CA ILE A 92 -7.09 14.75 12.71
C ILE A 92 -7.72 15.97 12.03
N GLU A 93 -7.97 17.07 12.73
CA GLU A 93 -8.37 18.30 12.03
C GLU A 93 -7.17 19.19 11.73
N LYS A 94 -6.70 19.11 10.48
CA LYS A 94 -6.34 20.29 9.69
C LYS A 94 -6.30 19.92 8.21
N LYS A 95 -7.23 20.51 7.45
CA LYS A 95 -7.26 20.50 5.98
C LYS A 95 -5.85 20.78 5.45
N PHE A 96 -5.42 20.02 4.45
CA PHE A 96 -4.24 20.34 3.65
C PHE A 96 -4.34 21.82 3.27
N ALA A 97 -3.32 22.61 3.64
CA ALA A 97 -3.25 23.99 3.18
C ALA A 97 -3.31 23.97 1.65
N PRO A 98 -4.04 24.89 1.00
CA PRO A 98 -4.11 24.93 -0.44
C PRO A 98 -2.69 25.01 -0.99
N VAL A 99 -2.35 24.05 -1.85
CA VAL A 99 -1.13 24.08 -2.66
C VAL A 99 -1.09 25.44 -3.34
N SER A 100 0.02 26.16 -3.22
CA SER A 100 0.25 27.38 -3.99
C SER A 100 0.13 27.02 -5.46
N LYS A 101 -0.99 27.40 -6.08
CA LYS A 101 -1.16 27.30 -7.53
C LYS A 101 -0.08 28.18 -8.14
N ASN A 102 0.70 27.62 -9.06
CA ASN A 102 1.71 28.27 -9.90
C ASN A 102 3.13 28.31 -9.33
N LEU A 103 3.72 27.15 -9.04
CA LEU A 103 5.18 27.00 -9.06
C LEU A 103 5.54 26.14 -10.26
N VAL A 104 6.11 26.73 -11.30
CA VAL A 104 6.74 25.95 -12.39
C VAL A 104 8.00 25.34 -11.79
N TYR A 105 7.90 24.12 -11.26
CA TYR A 105 9.04 23.32 -10.87
C TYR A 105 9.51 22.54 -12.10
N SER A 106 10.70 22.88 -12.60
CA SER A 106 11.41 22.16 -13.65
C SER A 106 12.36 21.15 -13.01
N ASN A 107 12.37 19.91 -13.48
CA ASN A 107 13.37 18.93 -13.10
C ASN A 107 14.12 18.55 -14.37
N GLU A 108 15.34 19.05 -14.55
CA GLU A 108 16.10 18.90 -15.81
C GLU A 108 16.23 17.44 -16.29
N GLU A 109 16.17 16.45 -15.40
CA GLU A 109 16.18 15.04 -15.78
C GLU A 109 14.81 14.55 -16.26
N LEU A 110 13.74 14.89 -15.56
CA LEU A 110 12.38 14.52 -15.96
C LEU A 110 11.92 15.30 -17.21
N ASP A 111 12.31 16.57 -17.32
CA ASP A 111 11.93 17.47 -18.42
C ASP A 111 12.40 16.91 -19.77
N LYS A 112 13.55 16.21 -19.80
CA LYS A 112 14.07 15.50 -20.99
C LYS A 112 13.12 14.43 -21.53
N HIS A 113 12.20 13.93 -20.71
CA HIS A 113 11.25 12.89 -21.08
C HIS A 113 9.86 13.44 -21.44
N PHE A 114 9.57 14.72 -21.19
CA PHE A 114 8.24 15.30 -21.41
C PHE A 114 7.81 15.24 -22.87
N ASP A 115 8.66 15.65 -23.81
CA ASP A 115 8.36 15.61 -25.25
C ASP A 115 8.04 14.19 -25.74
N GLU A 116 8.77 13.19 -25.23
CA GLU A 116 8.53 11.79 -25.59
C GLU A 116 7.20 11.27 -25.03
N MET A 117 6.88 11.59 -23.77
CA MET A 117 5.62 11.21 -23.13
C MET A 117 4.42 11.90 -23.81
N GLU A 118 4.58 13.15 -24.23
CA GLU A 118 3.60 13.87 -25.04
C GLU A 118 3.41 13.20 -26.41
N SER A 119 4.49 12.82 -27.09
CA SER A 119 4.40 12.07 -28.35
C SER A 119 3.66 10.74 -28.20
N LEU A 120 3.82 10.04 -27.08
CA LEU A 120 3.07 8.82 -26.78
C LEU A 120 1.57 9.08 -26.60
N ILE A 121 1.21 10.18 -25.93
CA ILE A 121 -0.19 10.62 -25.77
C ILE A 121 -0.79 11.02 -27.13
N GLN A 122 -0.08 11.81 -27.93
CA GLN A 122 -0.56 12.32 -29.23
C GLN A 122 -0.89 11.20 -30.21
N LYS A 123 -0.20 10.06 -30.12
CA LYS A 123 -0.48 8.85 -30.94
C LYS A 123 -1.80 8.15 -30.58
N LYS A 124 -2.55 8.63 -29.58
CA LYS A 124 -3.79 8.02 -29.07
C LYS A 124 -5.01 8.94 -29.28
N GLU A 125 -5.24 9.31 -30.53
CA GLU A 125 -6.26 10.28 -30.96
C GLU A 125 -7.71 9.88 -30.64
N GLU A 126 -7.96 8.60 -30.32
CA GLU A 126 -9.29 8.11 -29.97
C GLU A 126 -9.80 8.59 -28.60
N PHE A 127 -8.90 9.04 -27.72
CA PHE A 127 -9.24 9.53 -26.38
C PHE A 127 -9.41 11.05 -26.35
N LYS A 128 -10.19 11.54 -25.37
CA LYS A 128 -10.50 12.97 -25.21
C LYS A 128 -9.46 13.67 -24.36
N THR A 129 -9.12 13.08 -23.22
CA THR A 129 -8.16 13.66 -22.27
C THR A 129 -7.27 12.56 -21.69
N PHE A 130 -6.02 12.97 -21.43
CA PHE A 130 -5.06 12.22 -20.65
C PHE A 130 -4.67 13.10 -19.47
N SER A 131 -4.69 12.54 -18.27
CA SER A 131 -4.27 13.22 -17.04
C SER A 131 -3.21 12.38 -16.33
N PRO A 132 -1.98 12.30 -16.89
CA PRO A 132 -0.85 11.74 -16.16
C PRO A 132 -0.50 12.64 -14.97
N PHE A 133 -0.14 11.97 -13.87
CA PHE A 133 0.28 12.56 -12.62
C PHE A 133 1.48 11.77 -12.11
N ILE A 134 2.63 12.43 -12.00
CA ILE A 134 3.87 11.86 -11.47
C ILE A 134 4.09 12.47 -10.10
N THR A 135 4.34 11.65 -9.09
CA THR A 135 4.81 12.13 -7.78
C THR A 135 6.17 11.55 -7.48
N ILE A 136 7.02 12.34 -6.86
CA ILE A 136 8.37 11.97 -6.44
C ILE A 136 8.50 12.46 -5.02
N THR A 137 8.87 11.56 -4.13
CA THR A 137 8.97 11.83 -2.70
C THR A 137 10.34 11.44 -2.23
N ARG A 138 11.06 12.41 -1.65
CA ARG A 138 12.32 12.17 -0.95
C ARG A 138 12.08 12.44 0.52
N LYS A 139 12.23 11.41 1.35
CA LYS A 139 12.07 11.54 2.80
C LYS A 139 13.39 11.30 3.50
N ASN A 140 13.70 12.11 4.48
CA ASN A 140 14.69 11.75 5.50
C ASN A 140 13.95 11.41 6.77
N VAL A 141 14.19 10.22 7.30
CA VAL A 141 13.56 9.75 8.53
C VAL A 141 14.65 9.43 9.54
N ALA A 142 14.50 9.95 10.76
CA ALA A 142 15.35 9.56 11.88
C ALA A 142 14.49 9.17 13.10
N VAL A 143 14.82 8.04 13.71
CA VAL A 143 14.14 7.53 14.91
C VAL A 143 15.14 7.47 16.04
N ILE A 144 14.79 8.08 17.18
CA ILE A 144 15.61 8.09 18.39
C ILE A 144 14.73 7.64 19.55
N ASN A 145 15.14 6.62 20.31
CA ASN A 145 14.42 6.21 21.51
C ASN A 145 15.33 5.82 22.69
N ASN A 146 14.74 5.65 23.87
CA ASN A 146 15.45 5.26 25.08
C ASN A 146 15.71 3.75 25.22
N GLU A 147 15.43 2.96 24.19
CA GLU A 147 15.74 1.53 24.08
C GLU A 147 16.99 1.28 23.21
N GLY A 148 17.72 2.35 22.84
CA GLY A 148 18.99 2.27 22.10
C GLY A 148 18.86 2.44 20.59
N VAL A 149 17.69 2.81 20.06
CA VAL A 149 17.50 3.09 18.63
C VAL A 149 17.98 4.50 18.30
N LEU A 150 18.86 4.61 17.31
CA LEU A 150 19.23 5.83 16.61
C LEU A 150 19.41 5.48 15.13
N THR A 151 18.38 5.72 14.32
CA THR A 151 18.42 5.52 12.87
C THR A 151 18.33 6.87 12.16
N ASN A 152 18.87 6.93 10.94
CA ASN A 152 18.80 8.09 10.06
C ASN A 152 18.94 7.56 8.62
N GLU A 153 17.85 7.57 7.87
CA GLU A 153 17.79 7.00 6.54
C GLU A 153 17.12 7.96 5.55
N GLU A 154 17.47 7.79 4.28
CA GLU A 154 16.75 8.38 3.17
C GLU A 154 15.81 7.34 2.56
N ARG A 155 14.58 7.76 2.25
CA ARG A 155 13.56 6.92 1.61
C ARG A 155 13.06 7.63 0.37
N ASN A 156 13.08 6.91 -0.74
CA ASN A 156 12.73 7.44 -2.04
C ASN A 156 11.51 6.69 -2.58
N PHE A 157 10.50 7.44 -2.97
CA PHE A 157 9.25 6.88 -3.45
C PHE A 157 8.70 7.69 -4.60
N SER A 158 8.38 7.02 -5.69
CA SER A 158 7.80 7.66 -6.86
C SER A 158 6.54 6.92 -7.28
N SER A 159 5.58 7.67 -7.83
CA SER A 159 4.34 7.12 -8.35
C SER A 159 3.99 7.74 -9.68
N LEU A 160 3.41 6.95 -10.57
CA LEU A 160 2.82 7.39 -11.82
C LEU A 160 1.37 6.96 -11.80
N TYR A 161 0.49 7.90 -12.10
CA TYR A 161 -0.93 7.69 -12.25
C TYR A 161 -1.36 8.25 -13.61
N ILE A 162 -2.06 7.47 -14.43
CA ILE A 162 -2.58 7.98 -15.71
C ILE A 162 -4.07 7.71 -15.76
N LYS A 163 -4.86 8.79 -15.75
CA LYS A 163 -6.30 8.75 -16.05
C LYS A 163 -6.53 9.04 -17.53
N VAL A 164 -7.42 8.27 -18.15
CA VAL A 164 -7.81 8.42 -19.57
C VAL A 164 -9.32 8.56 -19.66
N GLU A 165 -9.78 9.57 -20.39
CA GLU A 165 -11.21 9.77 -20.69
C GLU A 165 -11.45 9.60 -22.19
N GLU A 166 -12.50 8.85 -22.54
CA GLU A 166 -12.93 8.72 -23.92
C GLU A 166 -13.62 9.99 -24.45
N LYS A 167 -13.71 10.12 -25.78
CA LYS A 167 -14.58 11.11 -26.43
C LYS A 167 -16.06 10.77 -26.23
N SER A 168 -16.40 9.50 -26.08
CA SER A 168 -17.73 9.04 -25.67
C SER A 168 -17.97 9.24 -24.18
N SER A 169 -19.23 9.16 -23.74
CA SER A 169 -19.68 9.32 -22.34
C SER A 169 -19.28 8.16 -21.41
N SER A 170 -18.17 7.47 -21.67
CA SER A 170 -17.69 6.35 -20.87
C SER A 170 -16.93 6.82 -19.62
N PRO A 171 -17.10 6.18 -18.45
CA PRO A 171 -16.33 6.51 -17.25
C PRO A 171 -14.81 6.35 -17.47
N ALA A 172 -14.04 7.29 -16.93
CA ALA A 172 -12.59 7.32 -17.10
C ALA A 172 -11.88 6.08 -16.55
N ALA A 173 -10.90 5.56 -17.27
CA ALA A 173 -10.05 4.46 -16.82
C ALA A 173 -8.73 4.97 -16.22
N GLU A 174 -8.14 4.18 -15.32
CA GLU A 174 -6.91 4.56 -14.62
C GLU A 174 -5.95 3.39 -14.35
N SER A 175 -4.67 3.73 -14.35
CA SER A 175 -3.56 2.88 -13.95
C SER A 175 -2.70 3.64 -12.93
N ARG A 176 -2.04 2.86 -12.06
CA ARG A 176 -1.08 3.37 -11.09
C ARG A 176 0.10 2.41 -11.00
N ILE A 177 1.30 2.97 -11.06
CA ILE A 177 2.57 2.29 -10.87
C ILE A 177 3.32 2.99 -9.73
N LEU A 178 3.89 2.20 -8.83
CA LEU A 178 4.74 2.65 -7.74
C LEU A 178 6.14 2.08 -7.92
N TRP A 179 7.19 2.87 -7.68
CA TRP A 179 8.57 2.38 -7.68
C TRP A 179 9.42 3.09 -6.61
N GLY A 180 10.46 2.37 -6.15
CA GLY A 180 11.23 2.72 -4.95
C GLY A 180 12.49 3.52 -5.21
N ASN A 181 12.61 4.13 -6.39
CA ASN A 181 13.77 4.94 -6.73
C ASN A 181 13.35 6.26 -7.37
N THR A 182 14.24 7.25 -7.33
CA THR A 182 14.08 8.50 -8.07
C THR A 182 14.86 8.49 -9.39
N ASP A 183 15.40 7.35 -9.81
CA ASP A 183 16.00 7.23 -11.14
C ASP A 183 14.92 7.30 -12.21
N PHE A 184 15.11 8.23 -13.15
CA PHE A 184 14.22 8.47 -14.27
C PHE A 184 14.54 7.59 -15.48
N SER A 185 15.60 6.79 -15.45
CA SER A 185 15.98 5.89 -16.54
C SER A 185 14.83 4.98 -16.99
N GLU A 186 13.96 4.57 -16.06
CA GLU A 186 12.80 3.74 -16.34
C GLU A 186 11.51 4.52 -16.61
N ILE A 187 11.47 5.85 -16.41
CA ILE A 187 10.22 6.62 -16.42
C ILE A 187 9.48 6.47 -17.74
N LYS A 188 10.21 6.42 -18.86
CA LYS A 188 9.66 6.21 -20.20
C LYS A 188 8.96 4.84 -20.31
N ARG A 189 9.60 3.78 -19.83
CA ARG A 189 9.05 2.43 -19.84
C ARG A 189 7.79 2.37 -18.97
N LEU A 190 7.88 2.88 -17.74
CA LEU A 190 6.75 2.91 -16.80
C LEU A 190 5.59 3.76 -17.34
N PHE A 191 5.88 4.89 -17.98
CA PHE A 191 4.89 5.75 -18.62
C PHE A 191 4.15 5.04 -19.74
N LYS A 192 4.90 4.37 -20.62
CA LYS A 192 4.32 3.58 -21.71
C LYS A 192 3.42 2.46 -21.16
N GLU A 193 3.89 1.72 -20.16
CA GLU A 193 3.12 0.63 -19.51
C GLU A 193 1.82 1.15 -18.91
N ALA A 194 1.89 2.21 -18.09
CA ALA A 194 0.72 2.82 -17.46
C ALA A 194 -0.26 3.38 -18.50
N LEU A 195 0.24 4.00 -19.57
CA LEU A 195 -0.57 4.57 -20.65
C LEU A 195 -1.29 3.46 -21.42
N GLU A 196 -0.57 2.42 -21.81
CA GLU A 196 -1.13 1.27 -22.52
C GLU A 196 -2.18 0.56 -21.68
N GLU A 197 -1.93 0.39 -20.37
CA GLU A 197 -2.89 -0.19 -19.44
C GLU A 197 -4.16 0.67 -19.33
N SER A 198 -4.04 1.98 -19.12
CA SER A 198 -5.21 2.87 -19.02
C SER A 198 -6.03 2.91 -20.31
N CYS A 199 -5.36 2.97 -21.46
CA CYS A 199 -6.02 2.90 -22.77
C CYS A 199 -6.75 1.57 -22.96
N ARG A 200 -6.11 0.44 -22.63
CA ARG A 200 -6.68 -0.90 -22.74
C ARG A 200 -7.91 -1.05 -21.84
N LEU A 201 -7.86 -0.57 -20.60
CA LEU A 201 -8.99 -0.56 -19.68
C LEU A 201 -10.14 0.33 -20.17
N SER A 202 -9.82 1.49 -20.73
CA SER A 202 -10.85 2.38 -21.27
C SER A 202 -11.61 1.69 -22.42
N ARG A 203 -10.87 1.08 -23.36
CA ARG A 203 -11.45 0.27 -24.44
C ARG A 203 -12.27 -0.90 -23.91
N PHE A 204 -11.78 -1.60 -22.87
CA PHE A 204 -12.53 -2.67 -22.20
C PHE A 204 -13.86 -2.17 -21.64
N ARG A 205 -13.86 -1.06 -20.89
CA ARG A 205 -15.09 -0.51 -20.28
C ARG A 205 -16.13 -0.10 -21.33
N LYS A 206 -15.67 0.36 -22.49
CA LYS A 206 -16.52 0.70 -23.62
C LYS A 206 -17.10 -0.53 -24.31
N SER A 207 -16.30 -1.56 -24.56
CA SER A 207 -16.72 -2.75 -25.32
C SER A 207 -17.44 -3.79 -24.47
N ALA A 208 -17.16 -3.87 -23.17
CA ALA A 208 -17.79 -4.81 -22.27
C ALA A 208 -19.29 -4.51 -22.13
N SER A 209 -20.10 -5.54 -22.27
CA SER A 209 -21.57 -5.45 -22.20
C SER A 209 -22.20 -6.59 -21.41
N ASN A 210 -21.50 -7.72 -21.26
CA ASN A 210 -22.04 -8.87 -20.56
C ASN A 210 -22.03 -8.65 -19.06
N LYS A 211 -23.05 -9.20 -18.41
CA LYS A 211 -23.15 -9.35 -16.96
C LYS A 211 -23.33 -10.83 -16.66
N ILE A 212 -22.70 -11.30 -15.58
CA ILE A 212 -22.84 -12.66 -15.10
C ILE A 212 -23.02 -12.62 -13.58
N SER A 213 -23.74 -13.59 -13.04
CA SER A 213 -23.90 -13.74 -11.61
C SER A 213 -24.09 -15.20 -11.24
N GLY A 214 -24.01 -15.48 -9.96
CA GLY A 214 -24.05 -16.83 -9.42
C GLY A 214 -22.69 -17.24 -8.88
N GLU A 215 -22.66 -18.46 -8.41
CA GLU A 215 -21.46 -19.07 -7.88
C GLU A 215 -20.74 -19.84 -8.98
N MET A 216 -19.44 -19.57 -9.17
CA MET A 216 -18.67 -20.15 -10.27
C MET A 216 -17.17 -20.20 -9.94
N PRO A 217 -16.38 -20.95 -10.72
CA PRO A 217 -14.92 -20.86 -10.70
C PRO A 217 -14.43 -19.50 -11.20
N VAL A 218 -13.40 -18.97 -10.54
CA VAL A 218 -12.79 -17.67 -10.88
C VAL A 218 -11.27 -17.81 -10.89
N VAL A 219 -10.66 -17.60 -12.06
CA VAL A 219 -9.23 -17.42 -12.21
C VAL A 219 -8.91 -15.94 -11.98
N PHE A 220 -8.00 -15.64 -11.05
CA PHE A 220 -7.49 -14.30 -10.81
C PHE A 220 -6.10 -14.19 -11.42
N SER A 221 -5.85 -13.11 -12.17
CA SER A 221 -4.48 -12.73 -12.56
C SER A 221 -3.60 -12.46 -11.33
N SER A 222 -2.29 -12.39 -11.50
CA SER A 222 -1.35 -12.00 -10.43
C SER A 222 -1.76 -10.71 -9.72
N ARG A 223 -2.21 -9.70 -10.47
CA ARG A 223 -2.65 -8.42 -9.91
C ARG A 223 -3.91 -8.56 -9.06
N ALA A 224 -4.93 -9.25 -9.57
CA ALA A 224 -6.19 -9.42 -8.85
C ALA A 224 -6.02 -10.35 -7.65
N SER A 225 -5.19 -11.40 -7.76
CA SER A 225 -4.77 -12.30 -6.68
C SER A 225 -4.06 -11.53 -5.57
N GLY A 226 -3.05 -10.71 -5.90
CA GLY A 226 -2.33 -9.88 -4.94
C GLY A 226 -3.27 -8.96 -4.17
N PHE A 227 -4.12 -8.22 -4.88
CA PHE A 227 -5.13 -7.36 -4.26
C PHE A 227 -6.05 -8.16 -3.32
N LEU A 228 -6.60 -9.29 -3.78
CA LEU A 228 -7.55 -10.09 -3.02
C LEU A 228 -6.91 -10.64 -1.74
N ILE A 229 -5.70 -11.19 -1.84
CA ILE A 229 -4.94 -11.70 -0.70
C ILE A 229 -4.60 -10.57 0.28
N ASN A 230 -4.14 -9.41 -0.19
CA ASN A 230 -3.85 -8.28 0.67
C ASN A 230 -5.08 -7.84 1.48
N GLU A 231 -6.18 -7.54 0.81
CA GLU A 231 -7.37 -6.99 1.46
C GLU A 231 -8.04 -8.01 2.38
N THR A 232 -8.09 -9.27 1.98
CA THR A 232 -8.80 -10.30 2.77
C THR A 232 -7.94 -10.92 3.86
N ILE A 233 -6.60 -10.85 3.79
CA ILE A 233 -5.73 -11.56 4.74
C ILE A 233 -4.94 -10.62 5.63
N SER A 234 -4.28 -9.59 5.06
CA SER A 234 -3.21 -8.86 5.74
C SER A 234 -3.63 -8.32 7.12
N HIS A 235 -4.82 -7.71 7.20
CA HIS A 235 -5.32 -7.11 8.43
C HIS A 235 -5.53 -8.09 9.58
N PHE A 236 -5.87 -9.36 9.28
CA PHE A 236 -6.02 -10.39 10.32
C PHE A 236 -4.70 -10.71 11.03
N PHE A 237 -3.58 -10.43 10.40
CA PHE A 237 -2.24 -10.67 10.94
C PHE A 237 -1.64 -9.46 11.65
N GLU A 238 -2.34 -8.32 11.64
CA GLU A 238 -1.90 -7.11 12.30
C GLU A 238 -2.20 -7.16 13.81
N SER A 239 -1.16 -7.35 14.62
CA SER A 239 -1.29 -7.61 16.06
C SER A 239 -1.72 -6.40 16.92
N ASP A 240 -1.80 -5.20 16.35
CA ASP A 240 -2.30 -4.00 17.04
C ASP A 240 -3.83 -3.86 17.00
N LEU A 241 -4.52 -4.67 16.19
CA LEU A 241 -5.98 -4.77 16.24
C LEU A 241 -6.44 -5.45 17.54
N GLU A 242 -7.70 -5.23 17.92
CA GLU A 242 -8.31 -5.92 19.05
C GLU A 242 -8.14 -7.44 18.90
N LYS A 243 -7.82 -8.14 20.00
CA LYS A 243 -7.59 -9.60 19.98
C LYS A 243 -8.73 -10.40 19.32
N LYS A 244 -9.97 -9.93 19.41
CA LYS A 244 -11.16 -10.56 18.79
C LYS A 244 -11.23 -10.37 17.27
N THR A 245 -10.38 -9.52 16.70
CA THR A 245 -10.41 -9.09 15.30
C THR A 245 -9.19 -9.59 14.52
N ASN A 246 -8.10 -9.96 15.21
CA ASN A 246 -6.91 -10.56 14.59
C ASN A 246 -6.79 -12.06 14.89
N PHE A 247 -5.83 -12.71 14.23
CA PHE A 247 -5.61 -14.15 14.30
C PHE A 247 -4.69 -14.59 15.44
N SER A 248 -4.49 -13.75 16.46
CA SER A 248 -3.65 -14.11 17.61
C SER A 248 -4.12 -15.37 18.34
N HIS A 249 -5.43 -15.63 18.38
CA HIS A 249 -6.01 -16.83 18.98
C HIS A 249 -5.95 -18.08 18.08
N PHE A 250 -5.58 -17.91 16.81
CA PHE A 250 -5.50 -19.00 15.84
C PHE A 250 -4.06 -19.46 15.60
N LEU A 251 -3.06 -18.96 16.34
CA LEU A 251 -1.67 -19.41 16.21
C LEU A 251 -1.57 -20.95 16.32
N GLY A 252 -0.99 -21.59 15.31
CA GLY A 252 -0.88 -23.04 15.15
C GLY A 252 -2.10 -23.71 14.49
N GLU A 253 -3.25 -23.04 14.45
CA GLU A 253 -4.49 -23.59 13.89
C GLU A 253 -4.47 -23.61 12.37
N LYS A 254 -5.09 -24.64 11.80
CA LYS A 254 -5.27 -24.78 10.35
C LYS A 254 -6.48 -23.96 9.90
N ILE A 255 -6.24 -22.95 9.08
CA ILE A 255 -7.27 -22.04 8.55
C ILE A 255 -7.44 -22.14 7.03
N ALA A 256 -6.53 -22.83 6.36
CA ALA A 256 -6.52 -23.01 4.92
C ALA A 256 -5.89 -24.37 4.53
N PRO A 257 -5.95 -24.77 3.25
CA PRO A 257 -5.27 -25.96 2.74
C PRO A 257 -3.75 -25.86 2.85
N GLU A 258 -3.07 -27.02 2.84
CA GLU A 258 -1.61 -27.10 2.99
C GLU A 258 -0.82 -26.50 1.82
N THR A 259 -1.48 -26.28 0.69
CA THR A 259 -0.94 -25.58 -0.47
C THR A 259 -0.73 -24.09 -0.22
N ILE A 260 -1.37 -23.52 0.81
CA ILE A 260 -1.33 -22.07 1.08
C ILE A 260 -0.18 -21.74 2.02
N THR A 261 0.79 -20.97 1.52
CA THR A 261 1.81 -20.30 2.32
C THR A 261 1.85 -18.83 1.98
N ILE A 262 1.61 -17.97 2.96
CA ILE A 262 1.56 -16.51 2.80
C ILE A 262 2.53 -15.88 3.79
N PHE A 263 3.33 -14.94 3.33
CA PHE A 263 4.37 -14.28 4.12
C PHE A 263 4.50 -12.80 3.78
N ASP A 264 5.02 -12.02 4.72
CA ASP A 264 5.47 -10.65 4.47
C ASP A 264 6.96 -10.66 4.15
N ASN A 265 7.35 -10.16 2.98
CA ASN A 265 8.74 -10.19 2.52
C ASN A 265 9.54 -8.91 2.87
N GLY A 266 9.00 -8.09 3.78
CA GLY A 266 9.59 -6.82 4.15
C GLY A 266 9.55 -5.80 3.01
N PRO A 267 10.15 -4.62 3.19
CA PRO A 267 10.14 -3.57 2.17
C PRO A 267 10.90 -4.02 0.92
N LEU A 268 10.36 -3.65 -0.24
CA LEU A 268 11.13 -3.70 -1.49
C LEU A 268 12.28 -2.70 -1.45
N ASN A 269 13.33 -2.96 -2.23
CA ASN A 269 14.52 -2.13 -2.25
C ASN A 269 14.19 -0.66 -2.54
N GLY A 270 14.80 0.26 -1.78
CA GLY A 270 14.63 1.71 -1.90
C GLY A 270 13.49 2.34 -1.09
N PHE A 271 12.52 1.54 -0.62
CA PHE A 271 11.36 2.05 0.12
C PHE A 271 11.64 2.40 1.59
N ALA A 272 12.33 1.51 2.31
CA ALA A 272 12.71 1.68 3.70
C ALA A 272 13.78 0.65 4.08
N GLN A 273 14.76 1.04 4.89
CA GLN A 273 15.69 0.12 5.57
C GLN A 273 15.17 -0.25 6.96
N ASN A 274 14.48 0.70 7.62
CA ASN A 274 13.89 0.50 8.94
C ASN A 274 12.37 0.70 8.91
N ASP A 275 11.66 0.05 9.82
CA ASP A 275 10.30 0.47 10.16
C ASP A 275 10.28 1.85 10.83
N ASP A 276 9.09 2.40 11.02
CA ASP A 276 8.94 3.74 11.61
C ASP A 276 9.14 3.76 13.12
N GLU A 277 9.60 2.66 13.72
CA GLU A 277 10.08 2.56 15.10
C GLU A 277 11.59 2.26 15.14
N GLY A 278 12.28 2.35 13.99
CA GLY A 278 13.72 2.19 13.83
C GLY A 278 14.22 0.76 13.97
N PHE A 279 13.37 -0.23 13.66
CA PHE A 279 13.75 -1.64 13.62
C PHE A 279 13.82 -2.13 12.18
N GLU A 280 14.90 -2.84 11.84
CA GLU A 280 15.07 -3.44 10.51
C GLU A 280 13.97 -4.51 10.27
N PRO A 281 13.10 -4.34 9.25
CA PRO A 281 12.03 -5.29 8.99
C PRO A 281 12.56 -6.68 8.66
N LEU A 282 11.95 -7.69 9.27
CA LEU A 282 12.24 -9.07 8.91
C LEU A 282 11.77 -9.33 7.47
N ARG A 283 12.54 -10.12 6.74
CA ARG A 283 12.13 -10.65 5.43
C ARG A 283 11.65 -12.08 5.58
N GLY A 284 10.53 -12.41 4.95
CA GLY A 284 9.96 -13.76 4.98
C GLY A 284 9.23 -14.09 6.28
N VAL A 285 8.53 -13.11 6.89
CA VAL A 285 7.69 -13.37 8.07
C VAL A 285 6.49 -14.20 7.63
N VAL A 286 6.56 -15.51 7.88
CA VAL A 286 5.49 -16.45 7.48
C VAL A 286 4.26 -16.23 8.35
N MET A 287 3.19 -15.73 7.74
CA MET A 287 1.90 -15.50 8.38
C MET A 287 1.07 -16.78 8.37
N ILE A 288 1.00 -17.43 7.21
CA ILE A 288 0.37 -18.74 7.03
C ILE A 288 1.44 -19.69 6.48
N GLU A 289 1.73 -20.77 7.20
CA GLU A 289 2.63 -21.83 6.76
C GLU A 289 1.81 -23.09 6.50
N LYS A 290 1.76 -23.53 5.23
CA LYS A 290 0.99 -24.73 4.83
C LYS A 290 -0.41 -24.77 5.45
N GLY A 291 -1.13 -23.66 5.33
CA GLY A 291 -2.49 -23.50 5.80
C GLY A 291 -2.65 -23.24 7.30
N ARG A 292 -1.57 -23.22 8.08
CA ARG A 292 -1.60 -22.93 9.53
C ARG A 292 -1.12 -21.52 9.84
N VAL A 293 -1.78 -20.84 10.78
CA VAL A 293 -1.33 -19.52 11.25
C VAL A 293 0.00 -19.68 11.98
N ALA A 294 1.07 -19.10 11.45
CA ALA A 294 2.42 -19.29 11.95
C ALA A 294 2.89 -18.11 12.81
N ASN A 295 2.74 -16.87 12.32
CA ASN A 295 3.14 -15.66 13.03
C ASN A 295 2.12 -14.54 12.84
N LEU A 296 2.20 -13.52 13.69
CA LEU A 296 1.57 -12.22 13.47
C LEU A 296 2.63 -11.19 13.07
N LEU A 297 2.20 -10.16 12.35
CA LEU A 297 2.99 -8.95 12.15
C LEU A 297 2.90 -8.10 13.41
N THR A 298 4.04 -7.59 13.89
CA THR A 298 4.15 -6.88 15.16
C THR A 298 4.91 -5.56 15.03
N ASN A 299 4.47 -4.61 15.85
CA ASN A 299 5.23 -3.41 16.20
C ASN A 299 5.78 -3.60 17.62
N ARG A 300 6.54 -2.63 18.13
CA ARG A 300 7.13 -2.68 19.48
C ARG A 300 6.08 -2.94 20.57
N LYS A 301 4.96 -2.21 20.53
CA LYS A 301 3.92 -2.25 21.56
C LYS A 301 3.18 -3.59 21.56
N SER A 302 2.76 -4.06 20.38
CA SER A 302 2.00 -5.30 20.26
C SER A 302 2.88 -6.53 20.48
N ALA A 303 4.14 -6.52 20.03
CA ALA A 303 5.13 -7.56 20.36
C ALA A 303 5.25 -7.76 21.87
N LYS A 304 5.44 -6.67 22.63
CA LYS A 304 5.50 -6.71 24.09
C LYS A 304 4.19 -7.19 24.72
N ALA A 305 3.04 -6.70 24.25
CA ALA A 305 1.74 -7.03 24.82
C ALA A 305 1.33 -8.50 24.60
N LEU A 306 1.80 -9.12 23.51
CA LEU A 306 1.51 -10.51 23.16
C LEU A 306 2.66 -11.47 23.48
N SER A 307 3.77 -10.99 24.05
CA SER A 307 5.00 -11.77 24.25
C SER A 307 5.52 -12.41 22.96
N LEU A 308 5.40 -11.69 21.84
CA LEU A 308 5.90 -12.08 20.53
C LEU A 308 7.16 -11.31 20.16
N LYS A 309 7.91 -11.81 19.17
CA LYS A 309 9.06 -11.10 18.60
C LYS A 309 8.59 -9.91 17.75
N ARG A 310 9.43 -8.87 17.65
CA ARG A 310 9.26 -7.78 16.69
C ARG A 310 9.49 -8.29 15.27
N THR A 311 8.63 -7.92 14.34
CA THR A 311 8.77 -8.25 12.92
C THR A 311 9.16 -7.05 12.05
N GLY A 312 9.15 -5.85 12.63
CA GLY A 312 9.45 -4.59 11.94
C GLY A 312 8.31 -4.10 11.05
N ASN A 313 7.09 -4.24 11.54
CA ASN A 313 5.88 -3.78 10.86
C ASN A 313 5.29 -2.54 11.53
N GLY A 314 6.03 -1.83 12.41
CA GLY A 314 5.59 -0.58 13.02
C GLY A 314 5.69 0.57 12.03
N ARG A 315 4.58 0.90 11.35
CA ARG A 315 4.53 1.87 10.25
C ARG A 315 3.67 3.08 10.56
N ARG A 316 3.99 4.25 10.03
CA ARG A 316 3.21 5.48 10.15
C ARG A 316 3.23 6.27 8.84
N TRP A 317 2.17 7.02 8.58
CA TRP A 317 2.09 7.84 7.35
C TRP A 317 3.13 8.97 7.35
N ASN A 318 3.25 9.68 8.48
CA ASN A 318 4.19 10.76 8.68
C ASN A 318 4.40 11.05 10.18
N PHE A 319 5.25 12.01 10.50
CA PHE A 319 5.57 12.40 11.89
C PHE A 319 4.37 12.83 12.74
N ARG A 320 3.20 13.10 12.13
CA ARG A 320 1.98 13.51 12.85
C ARG A 320 1.15 12.33 13.35
N CYS A 321 1.59 11.11 13.08
CA CYS A 321 0.86 9.90 13.39
C CYS A 321 1.66 8.96 14.29
N GLN A 322 0.95 8.16 15.08
CA GLN A 322 1.53 7.06 15.84
C GLN A 322 1.73 5.84 14.92
N PRO A 323 2.75 5.00 15.17
CA PRO A 323 2.94 3.80 14.38
C PRO A 323 1.83 2.79 14.66
N ILE A 324 1.36 2.16 13.60
CA ILE A 324 0.41 1.04 13.56
C ILE A 324 1.11 -0.16 12.95
N VAL A 325 0.58 -1.37 13.15
CA VAL A 325 1.10 -2.54 12.41
C VAL A 325 0.60 -2.45 10.97
N GLY A 326 1.50 -2.59 9.99
CA GLY A 326 1.15 -2.66 8.58
C GLY A 326 2.08 -3.58 7.81
N VAL A 327 1.53 -4.34 6.86
CA VAL A 327 2.29 -5.22 5.96
C VAL A 327 3.20 -4.41 5.03
N TRP A 328 4.35 -4.97 4.62
CA TRP A 328 5.24 -4.34 3.65
C TRP A 328 5.06 -4.89 2.24
N ASN A 329 5.20 -6.21 2.08
CA ASN A 329 5.06 -6.92 0.83
C ASN A 329 4.41 -8.29 1.08
N ILE A 330 3.08 -8.34 1.00
CA ILE A 330 2.38 -9.61 1.15
C ILE A 330 2.61 -10.48 -0.08
N SER A 331 3.06 -11.70 0.17
CA SER A 331 3.45 -12.64 -0.87
C SER A 331 2.76 -13.99 -0.67
N LEU A 332 2.19 -14.53 -1.75
CA LEU A 332 1.70 -15.90 -1.81
C LEU A 332 2.78 -16.77 -2.47
N MET A 333 3.16 -17.86 -1.81
CA MET A 333 4.11 -18.82 -2.36
C MET A 333 3.59 -19.37 -3.70
N HIS A 334 4.40 -19.23 -4.75
CA HIS A 334 4.05 -19.76 -6.07
C HIS A 334 4.07 -21.29 -6.08
N SER A 335 3.38 -21.87 -7.07
CA SER A 335 3.39 -23.32 -7.29
C SER A 335 3.85 -23.62 -8.72
N LYS A 336 3.37 -24.69 -9.34
CA LYS A 336 3.91 -25.23 -10.59
C LYS A 336 3.13 -24.87 -11.86
N TYR A 337 1.93 -24.31 -11.74
CA TYR A 337 1.01 -24.16 -12.88
C TYR A 337 1.28 -22.89 -13.69
N ASP A 338 1.17 -22.93 -15.01
CA ASP A 338 1.11 -21.73 -15.84
C ASP A 338 -0.28 -21.06 -15.74
N GLU A 339 -0.37 -19.75 -15.97
CA GLU A 339 -1.67 -19.04 -15.93
C GLU A 339 -2.67 -19.64 -16.94
N MET A 340 -2.19 -20.10 -18.10
CA MET A 340 -3.04 -20.75 -19.09
C MET A 340 -3.57 -22.10 -18.60
N GLU A 341 -2.79 -22.86 -17.83
CA GLU A 341 -3.27 -24.12 -17.24
C GLU A 341 -4.41 -23.87 -16.23
N LEU A 342 -4.38 -22.76 -15.50
CA LEU A 342 -5.49 -22.36 -14.62
C LEU A 342 -6.76 -22.07 -15.42
N ILE A 343 -6.63 -21.38 -16.55
CA ILE A 343 -7.75 -21.03 -17.43
C ILE A 343 -8.31 -22.27 -18.12
N GLU A 344 -7.44 -23.15 -18.63
CA GLU A 344 -7.81 -24.40 -19.31
C GLU A 344 -8.56 -25.37 -18.39
N ASN A 345 -8.35 -25.27 -17.07
CA ASN A 345 -9.05 -26.08 -16.08
C ASN A 345 -10.50 -25.65 -15.81
N VAL A 346 -10.97 -24.54 -16.41
CA VAL A 346 -12.32 -23.99 -16.19
C VAL A 346 -13.20 -24.19 -17.42
N ASP A 347 -14.23 -25.02 -17.30
CA ASP A 347 -15.25 -25.22 -18.35
C ASP A 347 -16.15 -24.00 -18.52
N PHE A 348 -16.63 -23.43 -17.40
CA PHE A 348 -17.40 -22.19 -17.39
C PHE A 348 -17.12 -21.40 -16.12
N GLY A 349 -16.71 -20.14 -16.26
CA GLY A 349 -16.38 -19.30 -15.13
C GLY A 349 -15.89 -17.92 -15.54
N LEU A 350 -15.05 -17.32 -14.71
CA LEU A 350 -14.50 -15.99 -14.96
C LEU A 350 -12.98 -15.96 -14.88
N TYR A 351 -12.38 -15.17 -15.76
CA TYR A 351 -11.01 -14.69 -15.61
C TYR A 351 -11.05 -13.22 -15.17
N VAL A 352 -10.68 -12.95 -13.93
CA VAL A 352 -10.65 -11.62 -13.32
C VAL A 352 -9.22 -11.08 -13.37
N LYS A 353 -9.01 -10.03 -14.14
CA LYS A 353 -7.69 -9.40 -14.28
C LYS A 353 -7.46 -8.26 -13.29
N ARG A 354 -8.52 -7.53 -12.91
CA ARG A 354 -8.43 -6.41 -11.96
C ARG A 354 -9.66 -6.27 -11.09
N LEU A 355 -9.39 -5.99 -9.82
CA LEU A 355 -10.34 -5.58 -8.79
C LEU A 355 -10.07 -4.11 -8.40
N GLU A 356 -11.02 -3.49 -7.72
CA GLU A 356 -10.87 -2.18 -7.06
C GLU A 356 -11.34 -2.28 -5.61
N ASP A 357 -11.03 -1.23 -4.82
CA ASP A 357 -11.47 -1.12 -3.43
C ASP A 357 -12.99 -1.25 -3.32
N GLY A 358 -13.43 -1.98 -2.30
CA GLY A 358 -14.82 -2.30 -2.09
C GLY A 358 -15.15 -2.40 -0.60
N TYR A 359 -16.12 -3.24 -0.29
CA TYR A 359 -16.50 -3.50 1.09
C TYR A 359 -15.63 -4.60 1.70
N LEU A 360 -15.07 -4.33 2.87
CA LEU A 360 -14.39 -5.32 3.70
C LEU A 360 -14.86 -5.18 5.15
N SER A 361 -15.29 -6.28 5.74
CA SER A 361 -15.55 -6.39 7.17
C SER A 361 -14.57 -7.36 7.81
N ILE A 362 -13.48 -6.82 8.37
CA ILE A 362 -12.47 -7.61 9.09
C ILE A 362 -13.16 -8.44 10.18
N ARG A 363 -14.02 -7.82 11.00
CA ARG A 363 -14.73 -8.51 12.09
C ARG A 363 -15.59 -9.69 11.63
N LYS A 364 -16.23 -9.59 10.45
CA LYS A 364 -17.11 -10.64 9.92
C LYS A 364 -16.39 -11.56 8.93
N GLY A 365 -15.15 -11.26 8.55
CA GLY A 365 -14.43 -11.95 7.48
C GLY A 365 -15.05 -11.82 6.09
N LYS A 366 -16.01 -10.91 5.88
CA LYS A 366 -16.78 -10.79 4.62
C LYS A 366 -16.23 -9.67 3.74
N PHE A 367 -16.23 -9.89 2.44
CA PHE A 367 -15.81 -8.91 1.44
C PHE A 367 -16.75 -8.84 0.22
N SER A 368 -16.76 -7.69 -0.43
CA SER A 368 -17.39 -7.44 -1.74
C SER A 368 -16.51 -6.49 -2.52
N PHE A 369 -15.78 -7.00 -3.52
CA PHE A 369 -14.87 -6.20 -4.34
C PHE A 369 -15.40 -6.07 -5.75
N PRO A 370 -15.59 -4.86 -6.24
CA PRO A 370 -15.90 -4.68 -7.65
C PRO A 370 -14.82 -5.19 -8.59
N VAL A 371 -15.26 -5.68 -9.74
CA VAL A 371 -14.39 -6.08 -10.84
C VAL A 371 -14.28 -4.92 -11.84
N THR A 372 -13.05 -4.53 -12.17
CA THR A 372 -12.77 -3.48 -13.16
C THR A 372 -12.35 -4.04 -14.51
N GLU A 373 -11.96 -5.32 -14.55
CA GLU A 373 -11.64 -6.04 -15.77
C GLU A 373 -11.81 -7.56 -15.60
N ALA A 374 -12.69 -8.17 -16.39
CA ALA A 374 -12.87 -9.61 -16.44
C ALA A 374 -13.43 -10.12 -17.77
N TYR A 375 -13.29 -11.42 -17.97
CA TYR A 375 -13.72 -12.14 -19.16
C TYR A 375 -14.38 -13.46 -18.76
N ILE A 376 -15.35 -13.92 -19.54
CA ILE A 376 -15.92 -15.26 -19.39
C ILE A 376 -14.87 -16.28 -19.80
N ILE A 377 -14.79 -17.40 -19.08
CA ILE A 377 -14.08 -18.59 -19.54
C ILE A 377 -15.11 -19.59 -20.06
N ARG A 378 -14.91 -20.14 -21.26
CA ARG A 378 -15.71 -21.23 -21.84
C ARG A 378 -14.80 -22.31 -22.40
N ASN A 379 -14.97 -23.55 -21.97
CA ASN A 379 -14.19 -24.71 -22.40
C ASN A 379 -12.68 -24.44 -22.35
N GLY A 380 -12.20 -23.89 -21.23
CA GLY A 380 -10.80 -23.59 -21.05
C GLY A 380 -10.26 -22.38 -21.82
N LYS A 381 -11.12 -21.52 -22.38
CA LYS A 381 -10.71 -20.37 -23.22
C LYS A 381 -11.32 -19.06 -22.75
N ILE A 382 -10.51 -18.01 -22.77
CA ILE A 382 -10.98 -16.64 -22.54
C ILE A 382 -11.91 -16.23 -23.68
N GLY A 383 -13.13 -15.84 -23.32
CA GLY A 383 -14.18 -15.38 -24.21
C GLY A 383 -14.53 -13.91 -23.98
N GLU A 384 -15.83 -13.63 -23.89
CA GLU A 384 -16.37 -12.29 -23.93
C GLU A 384 -16.07 -11.48 -22.66
N SER A 385 -15.95 -10.16 -22.80
CA SER A 385 -15.74 -9.25 -21.67
C SER A 385 -16.98 -9.10 -20.80
N VAL A 386 -16.76 -8.99 -19.49
CA VAL A 386 -17.80 -8.87 -18.46
C VAL A 386 -17.59 -7.60 -17.64
N LYS A 387 -18.65 -6.84 -17.40
CA LYS A 387 -18.59 -5.63 -16.57
C LYS A 387 -19.75 -5.57 -15.58
N ASP A 388 -19.71 -4.56 -14.72
CA ASP A 388 -20.75 -4.28 -13.72
C ASP A 388 -21.02 -5.50 -12.82
N ILE A 389 -19.95 -6.15 -12.37
CA ILE A 389 -19.99 -7.26 -11.42
C ILE A 389 -19.09 -6.98 -10.21
N GLU A 390 -19.33 -7.71 -9.14
CA GLU A 390 -18.50 -7.73 -7.93
C GLU A 390 -18.32 -9.17 -7.45
N ILE A 391 -17.15 -9.41 -6.85
CA ILE A 391 -16.78 -10.67 -6.22
C ILE A 391 -17.09 -10.58 -4.73
N LYS A 392 -17.86 -11.54 -4.23
CA LYS A 392 -18.26 -11.65 -2.82
C LYS A 392 -17.72 -12.92 -2.21
N GLY A 393 -17.34 -12.83 -0.94
CA GLY A 393 -16.90 -14.01 -0.22
C GLY A 393 -16.67 -13.79 1.26
N GLU A 394 -16.28 -14.88 1.89
CA GLU A 394 -15.81 -14.95 3.27
C GLU A 394 -14.37 -15.46 3.27
N THR A 395 -13.50 -14.80 4.02
CA THR A 395 -12.05 -15.03 3.99
C THR A 395 -11.67 -16.50 4.25
N PRO A 396 -12.19 -17.18 5.30
CA PRO A 396 -11.85 -18.58 5.53
C PRO A 396 -12.35 -19.49 4.39
N HIS A 397 -13.53 -19.22 3.86
CA HIS A 397 -14.08 -20.01 2.76
C HIS A 397 -13.25 -19.81 1.48
N PHE A 398 -12.97 -18.56 1.11
CA PHE A 398 -12.12 -18.20 -0.03
C PHE A 398 -10.77 -18.93 0.00
N LEU A 399 -10.05 -18.93 1.14
CA LEU A 399 -8.78 -19.64 1.25
C LEU A 399 -8.89 -21.15 1.01
N ASN A 400 -10.01 -21.76 1.43
CA ASN A 400 -10.27 -23.20 1.23
C ASN A 400 -10.65 -23.53 -0.21
N GLU A 401 -11.17 -22.56 -0.96
CA GLU A 401 -11.56 -22.74 -2.37
C GLU A 401 -10.41 -22.47 -3.36
N ILE A 402 -9.21 -22.07 -2.90
CA ILE A 402 -8.03 -21.95 -3.77
C ILE A 402 -7.57 -23.34 -4.21
N GLU A 403 -7.77 -23.67 -5.48
CA GLU A 403 -7.52 -25.00 -6.06
C GLU A 403 -6.18 -25.07 -6.78
N MET A 404 -5.82 -24.04 -7.55
CA MET A 404 -4.55 -23.95 -8.27
C MET A 404 -3.86 -22.62 -8.03
N ILE A 405 -2.52 -22.66 -7.99
CA ILE A 405 -1.65 -21.50 -7.80
C ILE A 405 -0.63 -21.46 -8.94
N GLY A 406 -0.50 -20.31 -9.59
CA GLY A 406 0.43 -20.13 -10.67
C GLY A 406 1.90 -20.18 -10.24
N SER A 407 2.77 -20.33 -11.23
CA SER A 407 4.22 -20.43 -11.08
C SER A 407 4.94 -19.09 -11.13
N LYS A 408 4.30 -18.07 -11.73
CA LYS A 408 4.87 -16.75 -11.91
C LYS A 408 4.14 -15.72 -11.06
N ALA A 409 4.80 -15.25 -10.01
CA ALA A 409 4.33 -14.10 -9.25
C ALA A 409 4.72 -12.79 -9.94
N GLU A 410 3.83 -11.80 -9.84
CA GLU A 410 4.12 -10.42 -10.23
C GLU A 410 3.92 -9.52 -9.03
N THR A 411 4.66 -8.41 -9.00
CA THR A 411 4.65 -7.47 -7.89
C THR A 411 3.92 -6.19 -8.28
N PHE A 412 2.94 -5.81 -7.48
CA PHE A 412 2.20 -4.56 -7.62
C PHE A 412 2.32 -3.74 -6.35
N GLY A 413 2.38 -2.41 -6.50
CA GLY A 413 2.41 -1.49 -5.38
C GLY A 413 1.09 -0.72 -5.26
N GLY A 414 0.64 -0.54 -4.02
CA GLY A 414 -0.56 0.21 -3.70
C GLY A 414 -0.40 1.07 -2.45
N LEU A 415 -1.25 2.09 -2.31
CA LEU A 415 -1.43 2.80 -1.05
C LEU A 415 -2.62 2.17 -0.33
N ARG A 416 -2.43 1.75 0.92
CA ARG A 416 -3.49 1.16 1.75
C ARG A 416 -3.83 2.09 2.89
N LYS A 417 -5.11 2.14 3.24
CA LYS A 417 -5.63 2.93 4.35
C LYS A 417 -5.88 2.03 5.56
N LYS A 418 -5.37 2.43 6.73
CA LYS A 418 -5.76 1.85 8.03
C LYS A 418 -5.99 2.95 9.04
N GLY A 419 -7.19 2.98 9.61
CA GLY A 419 -7.64 4.14 10.38
C GLY A 419 -7.53 5.40 9.51
N GLU A 420 -6.91 6.45 10.02
CA GLU A 420 -6.70 7.70 9.27
C GLU A 420 -5.28 7.85 8.69
N GLN A 421 -4.61 6.72 8.45
CA GLN A 421 -3.26 6.68 7.90
C GLN A 421 -3.22 5.94 6.57
N TYR A 422 -2.31 6.35 5.70
CA TYR A 422 -1.96 5.61 4.49
C TYR A 422 -0.51 5.13 4.57
N TYR A 423 -0.26 3.95 4.03
CA TYR A 423 1.08 3.40 3.86
C TYR A 423 1.19 2.64 2.55
N THR A 424 2.38 2.65 1.96
CA THR A 424 2.66 1.91 0.73
C THR A 424 2.84 0.43 1.04
N THR A 425 2.07 -0.44 0.40
CA THR A 425 2.27 -1.89 0.45
C THR A 425 2.59 -2.42 -0.94
N PHE A 426 3.19 -3.60 -0.98
CA PHE A 426 3.36 -4.39 -2.18
C PHE A 426 2.60 -5.70 -2.06
N GLU A 427 2.14 -6.20 -3.19
CA GLU A 427 1.57 -7.52 -3.32
C GLU A 427 2.38 -8.30 -4.36
N THR A 428 3.03 -9.38 -3.94
CA THR A 428 3.80 -10.28 -4.82
C THR A 428 3.12 -11.64 -4.87
N CYS A 429 2.17 -11.78 -5.79
CA CYS A 429 1.33 -12.98 -5.86
C CYS A 429 1.28 -13.55 -7.29
N PRO A 430 1.22 -14.89 -7.43
CA PRO A 430 0.91 -15.55 -8.69
C PRO A 430 -0.60 -15.47 -9.01
N PRO A 431 -1.02 -15.82 -10.24
CA PRO A 431 -2.42 -16.05 -10.52
C PRO A 431 -2.94 -17.24 -9.70
N ILE A 432 -4.23 -17.25 -9.39
CA ILE A 432 -4.87 -18.32 -8.62
C ILE A 432 -6.20 -18.72 -9.26
N LEU A 433 -6.56 -20.00 -9.17
CA LEU A 433 -7.90 -20.48 -9.47
C LEU A 433 -8.63 -20.71 -8.13
N VAL A 434 -9.76 -20.03 -7.97
CA VAL A 434 -10.71 -20.26 -6.89
C VAL A 434 -11.89 -21.04 -7.44
N LYS A 435 -12.12 -22.25 -6.92
CA LYS A 435 -13.11 -23.19 -7.44
C LYS A 435 -14.54 -22.69 -7.36
N LYS A 436 -14.87 -21.99 -6.28
CA LYS A 436 -16.23 -21.59 -5.96
C LYS A 436 -16.24 -20.23 -5.31
N LEU A 437 -16.77 -19.22 -6.02
CA LEU A 437 -16.87 -17.87 -5.51
C LEU A 437 -18.14 -17.18 -6.01
N SER A 438 -18.74 -16.34 -5.16
CA SER A 438 -19.97 -15.63 -5.50
C SER A 438 -19.67 -14.43 -6.38
N VAL A 439 -20.30 -14.38 -7.55
CA VAL A 439 -20.30 -13.25 -8.47
C VAL A 439 -21.68 -12.61 -8.45
N ALA A 440 -21.75 -11.30 -8.21
CA ALA A 440 -23.00 -10.56 -8.23
C ALA A 440 -22.95 -9.43 -9.25
N THR A 441 -24.08 -9.15 -9.90
CA THR A 441 -24.19 -7.95 -10.72
C THR A 441 -24.28 -6.71 -9.82
N LYS A 442 -23.56 -5.65 -10.20
CA LYS A 442 -23.80 -4.31 -9.66
C LYS A 442 -25.13 -3.80 -10.21
N ASN A 443 -25.98 -3.35 -9.29
CA ASN A 443 -27.23 -2.66 -9.61
C ASN A 443 -26.97 -1.26 -10.12
#